data_AF-A0A392SVL3-F1
#
_entry.id   AF-A0A392SVL3-F1
#
_cell.length_a   1.000
_cell.length_b   1.000
_cell.length_c   1.000
_cell.angle_alpha   90.00
_cell.angle_beta   90.00
_cell.angle_gamma   90.00
#
_symmetry.space_group_name_H-M   'P 1'
#
loop_
_entity.id
_entity.type
_entity.pdbx_description
1 polymer ?
#
loop_
_entity_poly.entity_id
_entity_poly.type
_entity_poly.pdbx_seq_one_letter_code
_entity_poly.pdbx_strand_id
1 'polypeptide(L)' 'MDISEIAKKLGFSDSKLLIRKAAELRRLCDVHFDSSIIGV' A
#
# COMPACT_ATOMS: atom_id res chain seq x y z
N MET A 1 -3.99 -0.51 -8.17
CA MET A 1 -4.00 -1.92 -7.74
C MET A 1 -4.48 -1.99 -6.30
N ASP A 2 -5.46 -2.86 -6.03
CA ASP A 2 -6.00 -3.07 -4.68
C ASP A 2 -4.98 -3.80 -3.80
N ILE A 3 -4.81 -3.39 -2.55
CA ILE A 3 -3.82 -3.99 -1.64
C ILE A 3 -4.19 -5.42 -1.29
N SER A 4 -5.49 -5.75 -1.31
CA SER A 4 -5.99 -7.11 -1.11
C SER A 4 -5.57 -8.02 -2.27
N GLU A 5 -5.53 -7.50 -3.50
CA GLU A 5 -5.03 -8.25 -4.66
C GLU A 5 -3.51 -8.46 -4.60
N ILE A 6 -2.76 -7.45 -4.14
CA ILE A 6 -1.32 -7.58 -3.92
C ILE A 6 -1.02 -8.62 -2.84
N ALA A 7 -1.76 -8.59 -1.73
CA ALA A 7 -1.63 -9.58 -0.67
C ALA A 7 -1.95 -10.99 -1.15
N LYS A 8 -2.96 -11.16 -2.01
CA LYS A 8 -3.26 -12.46 -2.66
C LYS A 8 -2.12 -12.94 -3.55
N LYS A 9 -1.58 -12.08 -4.40
CA LYS A 9 -0.46 -12.43 -5.29
C LYS A 9 0.82 -12.79 -4.53
N LEU A 10 1.02 -12.21 -3.34
CA LEU A 10 2.20 -12.44 -2.50
C LEU A 10 2.00 -13.53 -1.42
N GLY A 11 0.82 -14.15 -1.35
CA GLY A 11 0.53 -15.17 -0.34
C GLY A 11 0.30 -14.65 1.08
N PHE A 12 0.06 -13.35 1.25
CA PHE A 12 -0.20 -12.70 2.55
C PHE A 12 -1.69 -12.46 2.86
N SER A 13 -2.59 -13.16 2.16
CA SER A 13 -4.05 -13.00 2.26
C SER A 13 -4.60 -13.11 3.68
N ASP A 14 -4.01 -13.97 4.53
CA ASP A 14 -4.47 -14.22 5.89
C ASP A 14 -3.98 -13.17 6.90
N SER A 15 -2.98 -12.37 6.54
CA SER A 15 -2.40 -11.36 7.41
C SER A 15 -3.19 -10.05 7.35
N LYS A 16 -4.37 -10.04 7.98
CA LYS A 16 -5.25 -8.86 8.06
C LYS A 16 -4.55 -7.61 8.61
N LEU A 17 -3.64 -7.79 9.57
CA LEU A 17 -2.87 -6.69 10.15
C LEU A 17 -1.93 -6.06 9.11
N LEU A 18 -1.27 -6.89 8.30
CA LEU A 18 -0.33 -6.46 7.28
C LEU A 18 -1.05 -5.76 6.11
N ILE A 19 -2.20 -6.30 5.68
CA ILE A 19 -3.08 -5.67 4.69
C ILE A 19 -3.54 -4.28 5.17
N ARG A 20 -3.97 -4.17 6.43
CA ARG A 20 -4.43 -2.89 6.99
C ARG A 20 -3.30 -1.86 7.08
N LYS A 21 -2.12 -2.28 7.53
CA LYS A 21 -0.94 -1.41 7.64
C LYS A 21 -0.47 -0.94 6.26
N ALA A 22 -0.46 -1.83 5.27
CA ALA A 22 -0.14 -1.46 3.89
C ALA A 22 -1.15 -0.46 3.31
N ALA A 23 -2.44 -0.61 3.62
CA ALA A 23 -3.48 0.33 3.19
C ALA A 23 -3.33 1.72 3.82
N GLU A 24 -2.97 1.78 5.10
CA GLU A 24 -2.65 3.02 5.80
C GLU A 24 -1.43 3.71 5.18
N LEU A 25 -0.35 2.96 4.93
CA LEU A 25 0.86 3.48 4.27
C LEU A 25 0.57 4.01 2.87
N ARG A 26 -0.21 3.28 2.07
CA ARG A 26 -0.63 3.73 0.74
C ARG A 26 -1.40 5.04 0.79
N ARG A 27 -2.35 5.16 1.72
CA ARG A 27 -3.13 6.40 1.90
C ARG A 27 -2.25 7.57 2.34
N LEU A 28 -1.29 7.30 3.23
CA LEU A 28 -0.33 8.31 3.68
C LEU A 28 0.58 8.74 2.52
N CYS A 29 1.01 7.78 1.69
CA CYS A 29 1.72 8.06 0.46
C CYS A 29 0.88 8.88 -0.52
N ASP A 30 -0.38 8.52 -0.78
CA ASP A 30 -1.23 9.28 -1.71
C ASP A 30 -1.45 10.75 -1.23
N VAL A 31 -1.30 11.04 0.07
CA VAL A 31 -1.44 12.39 0.66
C VAL A 31 -0.10 13.12 0.79
N HIS A 32 1.03 12.42 0.91
CA HIS A 32 2.35 13.02 1.18
C HIS A 32 3.39 12.83 0.07
N PHE A 33 3.17 11.92 -0.88
CA PHE A 33 3.96 11.87 -2.11
C PHE A 33 3.48 12.97 -3.03
N ASP A 34 3.94 14.18 -2.75
CA ASP A 34 4.08 15.20 -3.77
C ASP A 34 5.04 14.62 -4.82
N SER A 35 4.53 14.36 -6.03
CA SER A 35 5.31 13.83 -7.14
C SER A 35 6.54 14.69 -7.47
N SER A 36 6.56 15.94 -6.99
CA SER A 36 7.70 16.86 -7.08
C SER A 36 8.92 16.42 -6.27
N ILE A 37 8.76 15.59 -5.22
CA ILE A 37 9.86 15.15 -4.34
C ILE A 37 10.54 13.86 -4.85
N ILE A 38 9.84 13.01 -5.62
CA ILE A 38 10.44 11.79 -6.19
C ILE A 38 11.38 12.09 -7.38
N GLY A 39 11.38 13.30 -7.92
CA GLY A 39 12.39 13.70 -8.92
C GLY A 39 12.40 12.79 -10.15
N VAL A 40 11.24 12.67 -10.81
CA VAL A 40 11.18 12.30 -12.24
C VAL A 40 11.07 13.58 -13.05
#